data_AF-A0A7C2S8Z2-F1
#
_entry.id   AF-A0A7C2S8Z2-F1
#
_cell.length_a   1.000
_cell.length_b   1.000
_cell.length_c   1.000
_cell.angle_alpha   90.00
_cell.angle_beta   90.00
_cell.angle_gamma   90.00
#
_symmetry.space_group_name_H-M   'P 1'
#
loop_
_entity.id
_entity.type
_entity.pdbx_description
1 polymer ?
#
loop_
_entity_poly.entity_id
_entity_poly.type
_entity_poly.pdbx_seq_one_letter_code
_entity_poly.pdbx_strand_id
1 'polypeptide(L)'
;MPTLRLSFRRKEKEPPKRTAVFEIIKKGSREEFLGEETYRTLSKRLSQEFEPPEGWIEVESYPVHGRFVISSIHILYNEENNEFIYHVNEPMLSDEETEIVRKIISRLEYYAANPKEIGDKVGTLKKKIDSILEAYRVKLEGSDYFRVLYHIFKQTLLYGKITPIMYDPMIEDISCNGYGKHIYVFHRKYTNLRTNIIFEDPDELDSFVVNLAQKCGKHISVAEPMVDATMP
;
A
#
# COMPACT_ATOMS: atom_id res chain seq x y z
N MET A 1 52.81 33.58 21.23
CA MET A 1 51.39 33.40 20.91
C MET A 1 51.25 32.66 19.60
N PRO A 2 50.84 31.38 19.57
CA PRO A 2 50.60 30.64 18.34
C PRO A 2 49.10 30.63 17.99
N THR A 3 48.77 31.03 16.77
CA THR A 3 47.46 30.92 16.13
C THR A 3 47.16 29.47 15.74
N LEU A 4 46.11 28.87 16.31
CA LEU A 4 45.55 27.58 15.88
C LEU A 4 44.54 27.79 14.74
N ARG A 5 44.86 27.29 13.54
CA ARG A 5 43.91 27.09 12.44
C ARG A 5 43.21 25.74 12.62
N LEU A 6 41.90 25.73 12.84
CA LEU A 6 41.08 24.52 12.70
C LEU A 6 40.78 24.28 11.22
N SER A 7 41.28 23.17 10.65
CA SER A 7 40.78 22.65 9.36
C SER A 7 39.66 21.64 9.62
N PHE A 8 38.44 21.94 9.19
CA PHE A 8 37.36 20.96 9.14
C PHE A 8 37.59 20.00 7.97
N ARG A 9 37.96 18.75 8.25
CA ARG A 9 37.87 17.65 7.28
C ARG A 9 36.41 17.19 7.22
N ARG A 10 35.73 17.44 6.10
CA ARG A 10 34.47 16.76 5.77
C ARG A 10 34.75 15.25 5.68
N LYS A 11 34.10 14.45 6.52
CA LYS A 11 34.03 12.99 6.31
C LYS A 11 33.08 12.75 5.14
N GLU A 12 33.60 12.21 4.04
CA GLU A 12 32.77 11.61 3.00
C GLU A 12 31.99 10.43 3.62
N LYS A 13 30.66 10.46 3.51
CA LYS A 13 29.79 9.36 3.92
C LYS A 13 29.94 8.24 2.89
N GLU A 14 30.46 7.08 3.31
CA GLU A 14 30.42 5.85 2.50
C GLU A 14 28.97 5.52 2.12
N PRO A 15 28.72 5.02 0.89
CA PRO A 15 27.38 4.61 0.48
C PRO A 15 26.90 3.44 1.35
N PRO A 16 25.59 3.35 1.66
CA PRO A 16 25.06 2.32 2.53
C PRO A 16 25.33 0.92 1.94
N LYS A 17 25.88 0.03 2.77
CA LYS A 17 26.23 -1.34 2.40
C LYS A 17 24.98 -2.11 1.95
N ARG A 18 24.93 -2.46 0.67
CA ARG A 18 23.96 -3.39 0.06
C ARG A 18 24.05 -4.75 0.77
N THR A 19 23.20 -5.02 1.76
CA THR A 19 23.38 -6.24 2.59
C THR A 19 22.07 -7.03 2.76
N ALA A 20 22.19 -8.36 2.61
CA ALA A 20 21.24 -9.44 2.89
C ALA A 20 20.08 -9.71 1.90
N VAL A 21 19.26 -8.72 1.53
CA VAL A 21 18.01 -9.00 0.77
C VAL A 21 18.27 -9.59 -0.62
N PHE A 22 19.34 -9.13 -1.29
CA PHE A 22 19.71 -9.61 -2.63
C PHE A 22 20.21 -11.06 -2.67
N GLU A 23 20.75 -11.58 -1.56
CA GLU A 23 21.21 -12.98 -1.50
C GLU A 23 20.06 -13.97 -1.36
N ILE A 24 18.99 -13.57 -0.67
CA ILE A 24 17.77 -14.36 -0.52
C ILE A 24 17.07 -14.56 -1.87
N ILE A 25 17.11 -13.53 -2.74
CA ILE A 25 16.42 -13.53 -4.02
C ILE A 25 17.14 -14.36 -5.11
N LYS A 26 18.46 -14.54 -5.00
CA LYS A 26 19.25 -15.26 -6.03
C LYS A 26 19.25 -16.78 -5.92
N LYS A 27 18.77 -17.35 -4.81
CA LYS A 27 18.79 -18.81 -4.57
C LYS A 27 17.38 -19.33 -4.29
N GLY A 28 16.60 -19.55 -5.33
CA GLY A 28 15.36 -20.30 -5.17
C GLY A 28 14.52 -20.33 -6.44
N SER A 29 14.28 -21.52 -6.93
CA SER A 29 13.25 -21.84 -7.90
C SER A 29 11.93 -21.08 -7.64
N ARG A 30 11.46 -20.43 -8.71
CA ARG A 30 10.07 -20.03 -9.00
C ARG A 30 8.99 -20.73 -8.13
N GLU A 31 8.13 -19.87 -7.57
CA GLU A 31 6.66 -19.97 -7.49
C GLU A 31 5.93 -20.18 -6.16
N GLU A 32 6.49 -20.77 -5.10
CA GLU A 32 5.72 -20.95 -3.84
C GLU A 32 6.32 -20.29 -2.58
N PHE A 33 7.57 -19.81 -2.63
CA PHE A 33 8.32 -19.40 -1.43
C PHE A 33 8.74 -17.92 -1.36
N LEU A 34 8.39 -17.08 -2.34
CA LEU A 34 8.41 -15.60 -2.18
C LEU A 34 7.19 -15.12 -1.37
N GLY A 35 6.80 -15.97 -0.43
CA GLY A 35 5.57 -15.99 0.33
C GLY A 35 5.51 -14.85 1.32
N GLU A 36 4.45 -14.86 2.11
CA GLU A 36 4.10 -13.90 3.15
C GLU A 36 5.27 -13.28 3.93
N GLU A 37 6.35 -14.03 4.17
CA GLU A 37 7.57 -13.56 4.82
C GLU A 37 8.27 -12.39 4.10
N THR A 38 8.23 -12.34 2.77
CA THR A 38 8.77 -11.20 2.01
C THR A 38 7.95 -9.94 2.28
N TYR A 39 6.62 -10.03 2.21
CA TYR A 39 5.71 -8.93 2.49
C TYR A 39 5.82 -8.45 3.95
N ARG A 40 5.95 -9.40 4.90
CA ARG A 40 6.24 -9.12 6.30
C ARG A 40 7.54 -8.34 6.48
N THR A 41 8.62 -8.80 5.84
CA THR A 41 9.94 -8.16 5.92
C THR A 41 9.91 -6.74 5.34
N LEU A 42 9.30 -6.56 4.16
CA LEU A 42 9.18 -5.25 3.52
C LEU A 42 8.32 -4.29 4.36
N SER A 43 7.21 -4.76 4.93
CA SER A 43 6.35 -3.94 5.81
C SER A 43 7.07 -3.53 7.09
N LYS A 44 7.84 -4.45 7.69
CA LYS A 44 8.67 -4.15 8.87
C LYS A 44 9.71 -3.08 8.55
N ARG A 45 10.38 -3.19 7.40
CA ARG A 45 11.34 -2.19 6.95
C ARG A 45 10.67 -0.83 6.69
N LEU A 46 9.53 -0.82 6.01
CA LEU A 46 8.74 0.38 5.76
C LEU A 46 8.36 1.10 7.06
N SER A 47 7.97 0.34 8.09
CA SER A 47 7.69 0.88 9.43
C SER A 47 8.92 1.51 10.10
N GLN A 48 10.12 0.98 9.87
CA GLN A 48 11.36 1.47 10.48
C GLN A 48 11.95 2.69 9.77
N GLU A 49 11.64 2.84 8.48
CA GLU A 49 12.12 3.94 7.64
C GLU A 49 11.16 5.15 7.65
N PHE A 50 10.03 5.05 8.34
CA PHE A 50 9.07 6.15 8.44
C PHE A 50 9.62 7.30 9.30
N GLU A 51 9.43 8.51 8.81
CA GLU A 51 9.72 9.74 9.54
C GLU A 51 8.41 10.52 9.71
N PRO A 52 7.98 10.81 10.96
CA PRO A 52 6.77 11.59 11.20
C PRO A 52 6.85 12.97 10.54
N PRO A 53 5.74 13.50 9.99
CA PRO A 53 5.70 14.87 9.48
C PRO A 53 6.03 15.90 10.56
N GLU A 54 6.46 17.09 10.15
CA GLU A 54 6.74 18.20 11.07
C GLU A 54 5.52 18.50 11.96
N GLY A 55 5.76 18.68 13.27
CA GLY A 55 4.72 18.91 14.27
C GLY A 55 3.98 17.64 14.73
N TRP A 56 4.36 16.45 14.25
CA TRP A 56 3.78 15.18 14.69
C TRP A 56 4.82 14.33 15.43
N ILE A 57 4.37 13.73 16.53
CA ILE A 57 5.16 12.81 17.36
C ILE A 57 4.62 11.40 17.14
N GLU A 58 5.48 10.45 16.82
CA GLU A 58 5.09 9.03 16.76
C GLU A 58 4.92 8.47 18.17
N VAL A 59 3.72 7.94 18.45
CA VAL A 59 3.37 7.33 19.74
C VAL A 59 3.48 5.81 19.69
N GLU A 60 3.04 5.22 18.58
CA GLU A 60 3.10 3.78 18.34
C GLU A 60 3.22 3.51 16.84
N SER A 61 3.99 2.50 16.47
CA SER A 61 4.09 2.06 15.08
C SER A 61 4.17 0.53 14.97
N TYR A 62 3.59 -0.02 13.92
CA TYR A 62 3.65 -1.45 13.63
C TYR A 62 3.47 -1.75 12.14
N PRO A 63 4.10 -2.81 11.62
CA PRO A 63 3.89 -3.24 10.24
C PRO A 63 2.52 -3.94 10.10
N VAL A 64 1.84 -3.67 8.99
CA VAL A 64 0.62 -4.38 8.57
C VAL A 64 0.89 -5.04 7.21
N HIS A 65 0.74 -6.36 7.18
CA HIS A 65 1.09 -7.17 6.02
C HIS A 65 0.07 -8.29 5.79
N GLY A 66 0.16 -8.90 4.62
CA GLY A 66 -0.68 -10.00 4.18
C GLY A 66 -0.19 -10.51 2.85
N ARG A 67 -0.96 -11.38 2.21
CA ARG A 67 -0.62 -11.81 0.84
C ARG A 67 -0.72 -10.59 -0.09
N PHE A 68 0.41 -10.18 -0.65
CA PHE A 68 0.56 -8.99 -1.51
C PHE A 68 0.47 -7.63 -0.81
N VAL A 69 0.32 -7.55 0.51
CA VAL A 69 0.14 -6.27 1.22
C VAL A 69 1.45 -5.79 1.83
N ILE A 70 1.82 -4.54 1.56
CA ILE A 70 2.97 -3.87 2.16
C ILE A 70 2.51 -2.53 2.74
N SER A 71 2.43 -2.43 4.07
CA SER A 71 2.06 -1.20 4.75
C SER A 71 2.61 -1.15 6.18
N SER A 72 2.66 0.04 6.76
CA SER A 72 2.86 0.21 8.19
C SER A 72 1.93 1.28 8.73
N ILE A 73 1.55 1.13 9.99
CA ILE A 73 0.63 2.01 10.68
C ILE A 73 1.40 2.76 11.75
N HIS A 74 1.14 4.06 11.83
CA HIS A 74 1.77 4.97 12.75
C HIS A 74 0.69 5.79 13.46
N ILE A 75 0.57 5.62 14.77
CA ILE A 75 -0.29 6.45 15.61
C ILE A 75 0.51 7.70 15.94
N LEU A 76 0.09 8.83 15.38
CA LEU A 76 0.78 10.10 15.53
C LEU A 76 -0.03 11.03 16.44
N TYR A 77 0.68 11.82 17.23
CA TYR A 77 0.10 12.82 18.11
C TYR A 77 0.64 14.21 17.77
N ASN A 78 -0.26 15.19 17.67
CA ASN A 78 0.08 16.59 17.48
C ASN A 78 -0.25 17.37 18.75
N GLU A 79 0.78 17.98 19.36
CA GLU A 79 0.64 18.71 20.63
C GLU A 79 -0.17 20.00 20.49
N GLU A 80 -0.05 20.71 19.37
CA GLU A 80 -0.72 22.00 19.15
C GLU A 80 -2.24 21.85 19.15
N ASN A 81 -2.73 20.80 18.50
CA ASN A 81 -4.16 20.53 18.36
C ASN A 81 -4.68 19.48 19.36
N ASN A 82 -3.80 18.90 20.18
CA ASN A 82 -4.09 17.78 21.08
C ASN A 82 -4.84 16.65 20.35
N GLU A 83 -4.31 16.23 19.21
CA GLU A 83 -4.98 15.31 18.29
C GLU A 83 -4.14 14.05 18.04
N PHE A 84 -4.79 12.89 18.10
CA PHE A 84 -4.24 11.64 17.60
C PHE A 84 -4.77 11.32 16.20
N ILE A 85 -3.91 10.81 15.33
CA ILE A 85 -4.29 10.32 14.01
C ILE A 85 -3.77 8.92 13.75
N TYR A 86 -4.49 8.19 12.89
CA TYR A 86 -4.08 6.91 12.35
C TYR A 86 -3.40 7.14 10.99
N HIS A 87 -2.07 7.13 10.96
CA HIS A 87 -1.32 7.39 9.73
C HIS A 87 -0.94 6.07 9.04
N VAL A 88 -1.49 5.87 7.85
CA VAL A 88 -1.15 4.78 6.94
C VAL A 88 0.07 5.16 6.13
N ASN A 89 1.13 4.38 6.25
CA ASN A 89 2.32 4.49 5.42
C ASN A 89 2.36 3.32 4.42
N GLU A 90 2.51 3.66 3.15
CA GLU A 90 2.58 2.73 2.03
C GLU A 90 3.86 2.99 1.22
N PRO A 91 4.44 1.99 0.54
CA PRO A 91 5.63 2.20 -0.26
C PRO A 91 5.31 3.10 -1.47
N MET A 92 5.98 4.25 -1.57
CA MET A 92 5.77 5.23 -2.64
C MET A 92 6.28 4.71 -4.00
N LEU A 93 5.47 4.89 -5.04
CA LEU A 93 5.90 4.64 -6.42
C LEU A 93 6.66 5.85 -6.96
N SER A 94 7.69 5.60 -7.78
CA SER A 94 8.23 6.66 -8.64
C SER A 94 7.22 7.05 -9.73
N ASP A 95 7.45 8.17 -10.42
CA ASP A 95 6.59 8.59 -11.55
C ASP A 95 6.56 7.52 -12.66
N GLU A 96 7.72 6.90 -12.94
CA GLU A 96 7.84 5.83 -13.92
C GLU A 96 7.03 4.59 -13.48
N GLU A 97 7.17 4.16 -12.22
CA GLU A 97 6.43 3.03 -11.68
C GLU A 97 4.92 3.29 -11.64
N THR A 98 4.51 4.52 -11.31
CA THR A 98 3.12 4.94 -11.31
C THR A 98 2.52 4.81 -12.71
N GLU A 99 3.23 5.27 -13.73
CA GLU A 99 2.79 5.14 -15.12
C GLU A 99 2.70 3.67 -15.57
N ILE A 100 3.64 2.83 -15.12
CA ILE A 100 3.61 1.38 -15.38
C ILE A 100 2.37 0.75 -14.74
N VAL A 101 2.07 1.06 -13.47
CA VAL A 101 0.89 0.55 -12.77
C VAL A 101 -0.39 0.95 -13.50
N ARG A 102 -0.54 2.23 -13.88
CA ARG A 102 -1.71 2.70 -14.65
C ARG A 102 -1.90 1.95 -15.96
N LYS A 103 -0.82 1.76 -16.72
CA LYS A 103 -0.85 1.01 -18.00
C LYS A 103 -1.25 -0.43 -17.82
N ILE A 104 -0.73 -1.09 -16.78
CA ILE A 104 -1.07 -2.48 -16.47
C ILE A 104 -2.55 -2.58 -16.12
N ILE A 105 -3.06 -1.74 -15.22
CA ILE A 105 -4.46 -1.78 -14.77
C ILE A 105 -5.42 -1.51 -15.93
N SER A 106 -5.18 -0.47 -16.73
CA SER A 106 -6.02 -0.16 -17.90
C SER A 106 -6.12 -1.35 -18.88
N ARG A 107 -5.02 -2.09 -19.04
CA ARG A 107 -5.00 -3.26 -19.91
C ARG A 107 -5.70 -4.47 -19.28
N LEU A 108 -5.61 -4.64 -17.96
CA LEU A 108 -6.33 -5.68 -17.23
C LEU A 108 -7.84 -5.49 -17.27
N GLU A 109 -8.33 -4.25 -17.17
CA GLU A 109 -9.76 -3.91 -17.32
C GLU A 109 -10.30 -4.31 -18.69
N TYR A 110 -9.56 -4.01 -19.76
CA TYR A 110 -9.90 -4.44 -21.12
C TYR A 110 -10.02 -5.97 -21.25
N TYR A 111 -9.17 -6.71 -20.53
CA TYR A 111 -9.26 -8.18 -20.52
C TYR A 111 -10.40 -8.70 -19.65
N ALA A 112 -10.73 -8.06 -18.53
CA ALA A 112 -11.85 -8.44 -17.68
C ALA A 112 -13.21 -8.30 -18.40
N ALA A 113 -13.31 -7.34 -19.31
CA ALA A 113 -14.46 -7.20 -20.23
C ALA A 113 -14.60 -8.37 -21.24
N ASN A 114 -13.63 -9.29 -21.32
CA ASN A 114 -13.61 -10.44 -22.22
C ASN A 114 -13.41 -11.76 -21.43
N PRO A 115 -14.47 -12.31 -20.79
CA PRO A 115 -14.36 -13.22 -19.64
C PRO A 115 -13.94 -14.67 -19.92
N LYS A 116 -13.43 -15.02 -21.10
CA LYS A 116 -13.23 -16.42 -21.51
C LYS A 116 -12.13 -17.18 -20.74
N GLU A 117 -11.39 -16.52 -19.85
CA GLU A 117 -10.24 -17.09 -19.13
C GLU A 117 -10.19 -16.64 -17.67
N ILE A 118 -11.00 -17.25 -16.80
CA ILE A 118 -10.90 -17.00 -15.35
C ILE A 118 -10.81 -18.34 -14.61
N GLY A 119 -9.63 -18.95 -14.67
CA GLY A 119 -9.17 -19.98 -13.72
C GLY A 119 -8.56 -19.32 -12.46
N ASP A 120 -7.50 -19.90 -11.87
CA ASP A 120 -6.75 -19.33 -10.73
C ASP A 120 -6.43 -17.84 -10.98
N LYS A 121 -7.22 -16.96 -10.34
CA LYS A 121 -7.20 -15.51 -10.60
C LYS A 121 -5.84 -14.91 -10.30
N VAL A 122 -5.16 -15.38 -9.26
CA VAL A 122 -3.89 -14.79 -8.80
C VAL A 122 -2.73 -15.22 -9.70
N GLY A 123 -2.61 -16.52 -9.98
CA GLY A 123 -1.56 -17.03 -10.88
C GLY A 123 -1.70 -16.49 -12.30
N THR A 124 -2.93 -16.42 -12.81
CA THR A 124 -3.23 -15.85 -14.13
C THR A 124 -2.91 -14.36 -14.19
N LEU A 125 -3.31 -13.60 -13.16
CA LEU A 125 -3.06 -12.17 -13.10
C LEU A 125 -1.55 -11.88 -13.02
N LYS A 126 -0.81 -12.62 -12.20
CA LYS A 126 0.64 -12.49 -12.08
C LYS A 126 1.35 -12.75 -13.42
N LYS A 127 1.03 -13.86 -14.10
CA LYS A 127 1.61 -14.16 -15.42
C LYS A 127 1.34 -13.05 -16.44
N LYS A 128 0.14 -12.45 -16.39
CA LYS A 128 -0.22 -11.31 -17.24
C LYS A 128 0.58 -10.06 -16.89
N ILE A 129 0.73 -9.74 -15.60
CA ILE A 129 1.56 -8.63 -15.13
C ILE A 129 3.00 -8.82 -15.62
N ASP A 130 3.59 -9.99 -15.40
CA ASP A 130 4.97 -10.30 -15.81
C ASP A 130 5.14 -10.16 -17.34
N SER A 131 4.16 -10.63 -18.12
CA SER A 131 4.17 -10.47 -19.59
C SER A 131 4.07 -9.00 -20.03
N ILE A 132 3.27 -8.18 -19.34
CA ILE A 132 3.16 -6.75 -19.65
C ILE A 132 4.47 -6.03 -19.30
N LEU A 133 5.05 -6.31 -18.14
CA LEU A 133 6.35 -5.76 -17.73
C LEU A 133 7.44 -6.10 -18.75
N GLU A 134 7.49 -7.34 -19.22
CA GLU A 134 8.42 -7.78 -20.25
C GLU A 134 8.20 -7.06 -21.60
N ALA A 135 6.95 -6.91 -22.03
CA ALA A 135 6.61 -6.21 -23.28
C ALA A 135 7.06 -4.73 -23.27
N TYR A 136 6.98 -4.07 -22.12
CA TYR A 136 7.47 -2.70 -21.94
C TYR A 136 8.98 -2.62 -21.65
N ARG A 137 9.68 -3.77 -21.61
CA ARG A 137 11.11 -3.87 -21.25
C ARG A 137 11.42 -3.24 -19.88
N VAL A 138 10.44 -3.27 -18.98
CA VAL A 138 10.59 -2.79 -17.61
C VAL A 138 11.33 -3.87 -16.83
N LYS A 139 12.46 -3.51 -16.24
CA LYS A 139 13.20 -4.38 -15.32
C LYS A 139 12.98 -3.89 -13.90
N LEU A 140 12.09 -4.56 -13.18
CA LEU A 140 11.94 -4.37 -11.74
C LEU A 140 12.78 -5.44 -11.04
N GLU A 141 13.64 -5.03 -10.13
CA GLU A 141 14.48 -5.93 -9.33
C GLU A 141 14.19 -5.76 -7.84
N GLY A 142 14.24 -6.87 -7.10
CA GLY A 142 14.10 -6.83 -5.64
C GLY A 142 12.80 -6.19 -5.15
N SER A 143 12.91 -5.22 -4.25
CA SER A 143 11.78 -4.55 -3.61
C SER A 143 10.86 -3.81 -4.58
N ASP A 144 11.39 -3.33 -5.71
CA ASP A 144 10.64 -2.51 -6.67
C ASP A 144 9.54 -3.34 -7.35
N TYR A 145 9.84 -4.61 -7.65
CA TYR A 145 8.85 -5.55 -8.18
C TYR A 145 7.70 -5.77 -7.20
N PHE A 146 8.00 -6.01 -5.92
CA PHE A 146 6.98 -6.22 -4.88
C PHE A 146 6.15 -4.97 -4.61
N ARG A 147 6.78 -3.79 -4.68
CA ARG A 147 6.08 -2.50 -4.55
C ARG A 147 5.09 -2.28 -5.69
N VAL A 148 5.52 -2.48 -6.94
CA VAL A 148 4.63 -2.38 -8.10
C VAL A 148 3.50 -3.41 -8.03
N LEU A 149 3.82 -4.66 -7.68
CA LEU A 149 2.79 -5.70 -7.49
C LEU A 149 1.77 -5.31 -6.41
N TYR A 150 2.21 -4.79 -5.26
CA TYR A 150 1.32 -4.35 -4.21
C TYR A 150 0.29 -3.35 -4.74
N HIS A 151 0.73 -2.31 -5.46
CA HIS A 151 -0.18 -1.29 -6.00
C HIS A 151 -1.13 -1.83 -7.07
N ILE A 152 -0.68 -2.77 -7.91
CA ILE A 152 -1.57 -3.43 -8.89
C ILE A 152 -2.62 -4.29 -8.18
N PHE A 153 -2.21 -5.13 -7.23
CA PHE A 153 -3.15 -5.98 -6.48
C PHE A 153 -4.08 -5.15 -5.60
N LYS A 154 -3.61 -4.04 -5.02
CA LYS A 154 -4.40 -3.08 -4.24
C LYS A 154 -5.61 -2.59 -5.01
N GLN A 155 -5.43 -2.23 -6.28
CA GLN A 155 -6.49 -1.68 -7.13
C GLN A 155 -7.36 -2.75 -7.81
N THR A 156 -6.90 -3.99 -7.91
CA THR A 156 -7.62 -5.05 -8.64
C THR A 156 -8.24 -6.11 -7.73
N LEU A 157 -7.45 -6.77 -6.90
CA LEU A 157 -7.88 -7.91 -6.10
C LEU A 157 -8.27 -7.53 -4.67
N LEU A 158 -7.58 -6.58 -4.07
CA LEU A 158 -7.74 -6.21 -2.67
C LEU A 158 -8.86 -5.16 -2.49
N TYR A 159 -8.68 -4.24 -1.54
CA TYR A 159 -9.71 -3.31 -1.08
C TYR A 159 -9.36 -1.84 -1.39
N GLY A 160 -8.60 -1.58 -2.46
CA GLY A 160 -8.25 -0.22 -2.86
C GLY A 160 -7.53 0.55 -1.76
N LYS A 161 -7.89 1.83 -1.58
CA LYS A 161 -7.30 2.73 -0.58
C LYS A 161 -7.41 2.22 0.87
N ILE A 162 -8.45 1.45 1.20
CA ILE A 162 -8.62 0.92 2.57
C ILE A 162 -7.87 -0.40 2.81
N THR A 163 -7.11 -0.91 1.83
CA THR A 163 -6.39 -2.18 1.95
C THR A 163 -5.54 -2.26 3.22
N PRO A 164 -4.73 -1.26 3.61
CA PRO A 164 -3.98 -1.34 4.87
C PRO A 164 -4.87 -1.52 6.10
N ILE A 165 -5.97 -0.76 6.18
CA ILE A 165 -6.92 -0.80 7.30
C ILE A 165 -7.61 -2.18 7.37
N MET A 166 -7.99 -2.73 6.22
CA MET A 166 -8.66 -4.05 6.14
C MET A 166 -7.78 -5.22 6.61
N TYR A 167 -6.46 -5.05 6.63
CA TYR A 167 -5.50 -6.05 7.10
C TYR A 167 -4.99 -5.76 8.52
N ASP A 168 -5.46 -4.68 9.14
CA ASP A 168 -5.05 -4.30 10.49
C ASP A 168 -5.97 -4.93 11.56
N PRO A 169 -5.46 -5.86 12.39
CA PRO A 169 -6.26 -6.51 13.43
C PRO A 169 -6.66 -5.57 14.58
N MET A 170 -6.07 -4.37 14.67
CA MET A 170 -6.39 -3.38 15.69
C MET A 170 -7.62 -2.53 15.36
N ILE A 171 -8.17 -2.66 14.16
CA ILE A 171 -9.34 -1.91 13.72
C ILE A 171 -10.62 -2.74 13.92
N GLU A 172 -11.64 -2.10 14.47
CA GLU A 172 -12.98 -2.67 14.63
C GLU A 172 -13.93 -2.17 13.54
N ASP A 173 -13.98 -0.84 13.35
CA ASP A 173 -14.86 -0.18 12.39
C ASP A 173 -14.10 0.74 11.44
N ILE A 174 -14.62 0.87 10.21
CA ILE A 174 -14.15 1.80 9.18
C ILE A 174 -15.34 2.66 8.73
N SER A 175 -15.19 3.98 8.74
CA SER A 175 -16.23 4.93 8.37
C SER A 175 -15.75 5.88 7.27
N CYS A 176 -16.46 5.92 6.15
CA CYS A 176 -16.24 6.86 5.06
C CYS A 176 -17.50 7.71 4.85
N ASN A 177 -17.40 9.02 5.08
CA ASN A 177 -18.55 9.94 5.14
C ASN A 177 -18.74 10.80 3.88
N GLY A 178 -18.13 10.40 2.76
CA GLY A 178 -18.19 11.09 1.47
C GLY A 178 -16.84 11.57 0.95
N TYR A 179 -16.86 12.19 -0.23
CA TYR A 179 -15.70 12.75 -0.92
C TYR A 179 -15.07 13.93 -0.16
N GLY A 180 -13.77 14.14 -0.33
CA GLY A 180 -12.99 15.20 0.32
C GLY A 180 -12.94 15.09 1.85
N LYS A 181 -13.37 13.96 2.43
CA LYS A 181 -13.34 13.70 3.87
C LYS A 181 -12.38 12.57 4.20
N HIS A 182 -11.73 12.70 5.35
CA HIS A 182 -10.95 11.63 5.92
C HIS A 182 -11.80 10.39 6.18
N ILE A 183 -11.24 9.22 5.92
CA ILE A 183 -11.74 7.98 6.49
C ILE A 183 -11.45 8.01 7.99
N TYR A 184 -12.40 7.55 8.79
CA TYR A 184 -12.25 7.36 10.22
C TYR A 184 -12.22 5.87 10.55
N VAL A 185 -11.48 5.51 11.59
CA VAL A 185 -11.38 4.14 12.09
C VAL A 185 -11.66 4.11 13.59
N PHE A 186 -12.28 3.03 14.05
CA PHE A 186 -12.33 2.71 15.47
C PHE A 186 -11.20 1.75 15.82
N HIS A 187 -10.14 2.27 16.42
CA HIS A 187 -8.96 1.51 16.84
C HIS A 187 -9.14 0.99 18.27
N ARG A 188 -8.92 -0.31 18.52
CA ARG A 188 -9.15 -0.96 19.83
C ARG A 188 -8.54 -0.24 21.04
N LYS A 189 -7.36 0.35 20.85
CA LYS A 189 -6.62 1.08 21.89
C LYS A 189 -6.87 2.59 21.92
N TYR A 190 -7.08 3.20 20.75
CA TYR A 190 -7.07 4.66 20.59
C TYR A 190 -8.45 5.22 20.23
N THR A 191 -9.46 4.35 20.13
CA THR A 191 -10.85 4.67 19.78
C THR A 191 -10.95 5.34 18.40
N ASN A 192 -11.77 6.37 18.26
CA ASN A 192 -11.98 7.05 16.98
C ASN A 192 -10.75 7.86 16.58
N LEU A 193 -10.15 7.51 15.44
CA LEU A 193 -9.05 8.24 14.84
C LEU A 193 -9.39 8.62 13.40
N ARG A 194 -9.04 9.85 13.01
CA ARG A 194 -9.01 10.19 11.58
C ARG A 194 -7.77 9.58 10.93
N THR A 195 -7.92 9.15 9.68
CA THR A 195 -6.81 8.63 8.88
C THR A 195 -6.25 9.69 7.93
N ASN A 196 -5.07 9.46 7.34
CA ASN A 196 -4.55 10.25 6.22
C ASN A 196 -5.17 9.87 4.85
N ILE A 197 -6.16 8.97 4.81
CA ILE A 197 -6.78 8.51 3.57
C ILE A 197 -8.01 9.38 3.26
N ILE A 198 -8.03 9.92 2.04
CA ILE A 198 -9.13 10.71 1.48
C ILE A 198 -9.44 10.22 0.06
N PHE A 199 -10.72 10.16 -0.28
CA PHE A 199 -11.19 10.09 -1.66
C PHE A 199 -11.50 11.51 -2.13
N GLU A 200 -10.56 12.12 -2.84
CA GLU A 200 -10.72 13.51 -3.33
C GLU A 200 -11.67 13.57 -4.52
N ASP A 201 -11.59 12.58 -5.41
CA ASP A 201 -12.41 12.48 -6.61
C ASP A 201 -13.73 11.76 -6.31
N PRO A 202 -14.91 12.38 -6.56
CA PRO A 202 -16.20 11.73 -6.43
C PRO A 202 -16.31 10.44 -7.26
N ASP A 203 -15.76 10.41 -8.48
CA ASP A 203 -15.85 9.25 -9.37
C ASP A 203 -15.03 8.06 -8.82
N GLU A 204 -13.92 8.36 -8.12
CA GLU A 204 -13.11 7.35 -7.42
C GLU A 204 -13.90 6.70 -6.28
N LEU A 205 -14.59 7.50 -5.46
CA LEU A 205 -15.39 6.99 -4.35
C LEU A 205 -16.59 6.18 -4.85
N ASP A 206 -17.30 6.66 -5.86
CA ASP A 206 -18.44 5.97 -6.46
C ASP A 206 -18.02 4.61 -7.04
N SER A 207 -16.92 4.59 -7.80
CA SER A 207 -16.35 3.36 -8.33
C SER A 207 -15.91 2.40 -7.23
N PHE A 208 -15.33 2.92 -6.14
CA PHE A 208 -14.94 2.12 -4.99
C PHE A 208 -16.15 1.45 -4.32
N VAL A 209 -17.23 2.19 -4.07
CA VAL A 209 -18.46 1.66 -3.46
C VAL A 209 -19.09 0.59 -4.34
N VAL A 210 -19.18 0.82 -5.65
CA VAL A 210 -19.70 -0.17 -6.61
C VAL A 210 -18.86 -1.45 -6.59
N ASN A 211 -17.52 -1.32 -6.65
CA ASN A 211 -16.61 -2.46 -6.62
C ASN A 211 -16.70 -3.24 -5.29
N LEU A 212 -16.84 -2.54 -4.16
CA LEU A 212 -16.99 -3.17 -2.86
C LEU A 212 -18.31 -3.96 -2.75
N ALA A 213 -19.42 -3.38 -3.21
CA ALA A 213 -20.72 -4.06 -3.27
C ALA A 213 -20.64 -5.34 -4.12
N GLN A 214 -20.02 -5.26 -5.30
CA GLN A 214 -19.85 -6.40 -6.20
C GLN A 214 -18.98 -7.51 -5.58
N LYS A 215 -17.91 -7.16 -4.86
CA LYS A 215 -17.09 -8.13 -4.11
C LYS A 215 -17.90 -8.88 -3.06
N CYS A 216 -18.93 -8.25 -2.49
CA CYS A 216 -19.86 -8.87 -1.56
C CYS A 216 -21.05 -9.57 -2.25
N GLY A 217 -21.03 -9.71 -3.57
CA GLY A 217 -22.11 -10.33 -4.36
C GLY A 217 -23.39 -9.49 -4.43
N LYS A 218 -23.28 -8.18 -4.21
CA LYS A 218 -24.39 -7.22 -4.26
C LYS A 218 -24.21 -6.24 -5.42
N HIS A 219 -25.30 -5.60 -5.80
CA HIS A 219 -25.31 -4.50 -6.75
C HIS A 219 -25.85 -3.26 -6.04
N ILE A 220 -25.26 -2.11 -6.33
CA ILE A 220 -25.72 -0.79 -5.91
C ILE A 220 -26.01 0.03 -7.15
N SER A 221 -27.03 0.86 -7.12
CA SER A 221 -27.37 1.75 -8.23
C SER A 221 -28.01 3.03 -7.74
N VAL A 222 -28.20 3.99 -8.62
CA VAL A 222 -28.96 5.22 -8.29
C VAL A 222 -30.40 4.89 -7.86
N ALA A 223 -30.99 3.83 -8.40
CA ALA A 223 -32.34 3.39 -8.03
C ALA A 223 -32.38 2.65 -6.69
N GLU A 224 -31.30 1.95 -6.33
CA GLU A 224 -31.14 1.22 -5.07
C GLU A 224 -29.79 1.60 -4.42
N PRO A 225 -29.72 2.78 -3.76
CA PRO A 225 -28.47 3.35 -3.28
C PRO A 225 -28.04 2.81 -1.90
N MET A 226 -28.81 1.88 -1.31
CA MET A 226 -28.54 1.32 0.01
C MET A 226 -28.30 -0.18 -0.11
N VAL A 227 -27.16 -0.65 0.40
CA VAL A 227 -26.76 -2.06 0.40
C VAL A 227 -26.23 -2.42 1.78
N ASP A 228 -26.72 -3.52 2.32
CA ASP A 228 -26.14 -4.21 3.47
C ASP A 228 -25.55 -5.54 3.01
N ALA A 229 -24.31 -5.81 3.39
CA ALA A 229 -23.55 -6.96 2.92
C ALA A 229 -22.47 -7.39 3.93
N THR A 230 -22.12 -8.67 3.86
CA THR A 230 -20.98 -9.23 4.61
C THR A 230 -19.84 -9.49 3.63
N MET A 231 -18.63 -9.10 4.03
CA MET A 231 -17.43 -9.34 3.23
C MET A 231 -17.13 -10.86 3.14
N PRO A 232 -16.55 -11.32 2.01
CA PRO A 232 -16.28 -12.73 1.75
C PRO A 232 -15.14 -13.32 2.60
#